data_AF-A0A7S1ZBN7-F1
#
_entry.id   AF-A0A7S1ZBN7-F1
#
_cell.length_a   1.000
_cell.length_b   1.000
_cell.length_c   1.000
_cell.angle_alpha   90.00
_cell.angle_beta   90.00
_cell.angle_gamma   90.00
#
_symmetry.space_group_name_H-M   'P 1'
#
loop_
_entity.id
_entity.type
_entity.pdbx_description
1 polymer ?
#
loop_
_entity_poly.entity_id
_entity_poly.type
_entity_poly.pdbx_seq_one_letter_code
_entity_poly.pdbx_strand_id
1 'polypeptide(L)'
;AGGLLSLDEGGRERFLALYRPDFKNAPSTKLLSDEERAIVSVAKEALTFCKGRSRPDSTLRKFLTTEGGEEECLSAMLIWSCNSFGGGRVYDTISRVNHSCDPNAAVKDTDADTDANDGTGQSLVAVAPISPGTEITISYLGPRLTYSGGPARLARLRRTKHFSCACPRCLSPDLASSVPCPSCHPRTNRRLDEEVMYDDDGAVEYACPKDARSATRCVRGRECGEACTDAGLMGLCNRIGEKCAGR
;
A
#
# COMPACT_ATOMS: atom_id res chain seq x y z
N ALA A 1 -12.71 -32.52 4.83
CA ALA A 1 -13.88 -31.63 4.97
C ALA A 1 -13.37 -30.32 5.56
N GLY A 2 -12.90 -29.41 4.70
CA GLY A 2 -12.30 -28.16 5.14
C GLY A 2 -13.40 -27.23 5.62
N GLY A 3 -13.35 -26.83 6.88
CA GLY A 3 -14.20 -25.79 7.44
C GLY A 3 -13.97 -24.48 6.69
N LEU A 4 -14.75 -24.26 5.63
CA LEU A 4 -15.20 -22.91 5.34
C LEU A 4 -15.80 -22.46 6.67
N LEU A 5 -15.17 -21.51 7.36
CA LEU A 5 -15.81 -20.83 8.48
C LEU A 5 -17.09 -20.21 7.89
N SER A 6 -18.19 -20.97 7.91
CA SER A 6 -19.52 -20.39 7.84
C SER A 6 -19.52 -19.47 9.05
N LEU A 7 -19.47 -18.16 8.81
CA LEU A 7 -19.77 -17.22 9.86
C LEU A 7 -21.15 -17.63 10.36
N ASP A 8 -21.20 -18.22 11.55
CA ASP A 8 -22.44 -18.29 12.32
C ASP A 8 -22.96 -16.85 12.46
N GLU A 9 -24.25 -16.68 12.76
CA GLU A 9 -24.82 -15.32 12.85
C GLU A 9 -24.00 -14.43 13.81
N GLY A 10 -23.44 -15.00 14.88
CA GLY A 10 -22.53 -14.31 15.80
C GLY A 10 -21.14 -13.96 15.20
N GLY A 11 -20.60 -14.75 14.28
CA GLY A 11 -19.38 -14.46 13.53
C GLY A 11 -19.57 -13.31 12.55
N ARG A 12 -20.73 -13.27 11.88
CA ARG A 12 -21.10 -12.17 10.97
C ARG A 12 -21.20 -10.85 11.72
N GLU A 13 -21.92 -10.84 12.83
CA GLU A 13 -22.09 -9.64 13.67
C GLU A 13 -20.75 -9.15 14.23
N ARG A 14 -19.92 -10.06 14.76
CA ARG A 14 -18.57 -9.70 15.24
C ARG A 14 -17.70 -9.10 14.14
N PHE A 15 -17.70 -9.70 12.94
CA PHE A 15 -16.94 -9.19 11.79
C PHE A 15 -17.39 -7.79 11.40
N LEU A 16 -18.70 -7.56 11.24
CA LEU A 16 -19.21 -6.24 10.90
C LEU A 16 -18.96 -5.22 12.01
N ALA A 17 -19.16 -5.58 13.29
CA ALA A 17 -18.91 -4.70 14.41
C ALA A 17 -17.43 -4.28 14.53
N LEU A 18 -16.50 -5.17 14.15
CA LEU A 18 -15.06 -4.88 14.16
C LEU A 18 -14.70 -3.75 13.17
N TYR A 19 -15.29 -3.75 11.98
CA TYR A 19 -14.98 -2.80 10.90
C TYR A 19 -15.98 -1.66 10.76
N ARG A 20 -17.15 -1.78 11.37
CA ARG A 20 -18.21 -0.78 11.48
C ARG A 20 -18.54 -0.58 12.97
N PRO A 21 -17.62 -0.03 13.78
CA PRO A 21 -17.99 0.35 15.15
C PRO A 21 -19.18 1.31 15.06
N ASP A 22 -20.21 1.12 15.90
CA ASP A 22 -21.44 1.91 15.90
C ASP A 22 -21.10 3.42 15.88
N PHE A 23 -21.15 4.05 14.70
CA PHE A 23 -20.80 5.46 14.47
C PHE A 23 -21.84 6.41 15.10
N LYS A 24 -22.69 5.94 16.02
CA LYS A 24 -23.71 6.72 16.74
C LYS A 24 -23.14 7.95 17.44
N ASN A 25 -21.84 7.96 17.75
CA ASN A 25 -21.13 9.08 18.36
C ASN A 25 -20.00 9.66 17.49
N ALA A 26 -19.81 9.16 16.27
CA ALA A 26 -18.84 9.76 15.39
C ALA A 26 -19.38 11.09 14.85
N PRO A 27 -18.54 12.13 14.70
CA PRO A 27 -18.97 13.37 14.08
C PRO A 27 -19.47 13.06 12.66
N SER A 28 -20.79 13.00 12.53
CA SER A 28 -21.51 13.27 11.29
C SER A 28 -20.82 14.49 10.67
N THR A 29 -20.38 14.38 9.41
CA THR A 29 -19.83 15.46 8.53
C THR A 29 -18.36 15.36 8.08
N LYS A 30 -17.68 14.21 8.10
CA LYS A 30 -16.57 14.07 7.14
C LYS A 30 -17.14 13.76 5.76
N LEU A 31 -17.29 14.81 4.93
CA LEU A 31 -17.52 14.66 3.50
C LEU A 31 -16.48 13.70 2.95
N LEU A 32 -16.94 12.62 2.30
CA LEU A 32 -16.06 11.72 1.57
C LEU A 32 -15.21 12.53 0.59
N SER A 33 -13.95 12.15 0.40
CA SER A 33 -13.14 12.61 -0.71
C SER A 33 -13.74 12.14 -2.05
N ASP A 34 -13.33 12.77 -3.15
CA ASP A 34 -13.71 12.32 -4.50
C ASP A 34 -13.28 10.87 -4.76
N GLU A 35 -12.11 10.47 -4.25
CA GLU A 35 -11.60 9.11 -4.37
C GLU A 35 -12.48 8.10 -3.64
N GLU A 36 -12.89 8.40 -2.40
CA GLU A 36 -13.79 7.54 -1.62
C GLU A 36 -15.16 7.42 -2.28
N ARG A 37 -15.71 8.52 -2.82
CA ARG A 37 -16.97 8.50 -3.59
C ARG A 37 -16.87 7.58 -4.80
N ALA A 38 -15.79 7.68 -5.57
CA ALA A 38 -15.59 6.87 -6.77
C ALA A 38 -15.59 5.37 -6.43
N ILE A 39 -14.98 4.98 -5.32
CA ILE A 39 -14.90 3.57 -4.91
C ILE A 39 -16.23 3.04 -4.43
N VAL A 40 -16.96 3.82 -3.65
CA VAL A 40 -18.33 3.48 -3.26
C VAL A 40 -19.22 3.32 -4.51
N SER A 41 -19.04 4.16 -5.53
CA SER A 41 -19.76 4.03 -6.81
C SER A 41 -19.42 2.71 -7.51
N VAL A 42 -18.13 2.39 -7.66
CA VAL A 42 -17.69 1.13 -8.29
C VAL A 42 -18.21 -0.09 -7.52
N ALA A 43 -18.19 -0.06 -6.19
CA ALA A 43 -18.70 -1.15 -5.37
C ALA A 43 -20.23 -1.32 -5.52
N LYS A 44 -20.98 -0.24 -5.66
CA LYS A 44 -22.43 -0.28 -5.96
C LYS A 44 -22.73 -0.83 -7.36
N GLU A 45 -21.93 -0.48 -8.36
CA GLU A 45 -22.04 -1.04 -9.71
C GLU A 45 -21.74 -2.53 -9.71
N ALA A 46 -20.66 -2.95 -9.03
CA ALA A 46 -20.32 -4.36 -8.85
C ALA A 46 -21.43 -5.13 -8.14
N LEU A 47 -22.04 -4.56 -7.09
CA LEU A 47 -23.19 -5.15 -6.41
C LEU A 47 -24.40 -5.31 -7.36
N THR A 48 -24.69 -4.29 -8.16
CA THR A 48 -25.77 -4.32 -9.15
C THR A 48 -25.53 -5.42 -10.19
N PHE A 49 -24.29 -5.55 -10.65
CA PHE A 49 -23.88 -6.62 -11.55
C PHE A 49 -24.03 -8.01 -10.90
N CYS A 50 -23.58 -8.19 -9.66
CA CYS A 50 -23.73 -9.42 -8.90
C CYS A 50 -25.20 -9.81 -8.75
N LYS A 51 -26.09 -8.85 -8.45
CA LYS A 51 -27.53 -9.09 -8.41
C LYS A 51 -28.04 -9.60 -9.74
N GLY A 52 -27.76 -8.88 -10.84
CA GLY A 52 -28.24 -9.23 -12.19
C GLY A 52 -27.76 -10.60 -12.70
N ARG A 53 -26.58 -11.05 -12.25
CA ARG A 53 -25.96 -12.33 -12.66
C ARG A 53 -26.22 -13.49 -11.69
N SER A 54 -26.60 -13.21 -10.45
CA SER A 54 -26.89 -14.24 -9.45
C SER A 54 -28.14 -15.05 -9.81
N ARG A 55 -28.10 -16.38 -9.64
CA ARG A 55 -29.28 -17.22 -9.85
C ARG A 55 -30.37 -16.87 -8.82
N PRO A 56 -31.66 -16.88 -9.20
CA PRO A 56 -32.77 -16.52 -8.31
C PRO A 56 -32.81 -17.30 -6.99
N ASP A 57 -32.38 -18.56 -7.01
CA ASP A 57 -32.37 -19.50 -5.90
C ASP A 57 -31.08 -19.49 -5.07
N SER A 58 -30.05 -18.75 -5.51
CA SER A 58 -28.75 -18.69 -4.86
C SER A 58 -28.81 -18.04 -3.47
N THR A 59 -27.91 -18.47 -2.59
CA THR A 59 -27.75 -17.89 -1.25
C THR A 59 -27.49 -16.39 -1.31
N LEU A 60 -26.67 -15.93 -2.26
CA LEU A 60 -26.40 -14.51 -2.46
C LEU A 60 -27.67 -13.74 -2.85
N ARG A 61 -28.49 -14.26 -3.75
CA ARG A 61 -29.74 -13.57 -4.15
C ARG A 61 -30.69 -13.44 -2.97
N LYS A 62 -30.87 -14.53 -2.20
CA LYS A 62 -31.70 -14.54 -0.99
C LYS A 62 -31.21 -13.52 0.04
N PHE A 63 -29.90 -13.48 0.27
CA PHE A 63 -29.26 -12.52 1.17
C PHE A 63 -29.46 -11.07 0.72
N LEU A 64 -29.28 -10.77 -0.57
CA LEU A 64 -29.46 -9.41 -1.09
C LEU A 64 -30.91 -8.91 -1.06
N THR A 65 -31.88 -9.82 -0.91
CA THR A 65 -33.31 -9.47 -0.76
C THR A 65 -33.75 -9.28 0.69
N THR A 66 -32.91 -9.58 1.69
CA THR A 66 -33.24 -9.30 3.09
C THR A 66 -33.09 -7.81 3.40
N GLU A 67 -33.80 -7.34 4.43
CA GLU A 67 -33.59 -5.99 4.95
C GLU A 67 -32.12 -5.77 5.33
N GLY A 68 -31.50 -4.68 4.87
CA GLY A 68 -30.09 -4.36 5.12
C GLY A 68 -29.05 -5.21 4.36
N GLY A 69 -29.45 -6.29 3.68
CA GLY A 69 -28.51 -7.24 3.05
C GLY A 69 -27.62 -6.63 1.97
N GLU A 70 -28.15 -5.65 1.22
CA GLU A 70 -27.36 -4.91 0.23
C GLU A 70 -26.25 -4.07 0.87
N GLU A 71 -26.55 -3.43 1.99
CA GLU A 71 -25.62 -2.57 2.71
C GLU A 71 -24.53 -3.42 3.39
N GLU A 72 -24.92 -4.55 3.98
CA GLU A 72 -23.98 -5.54 4.52
C GLU A 72 -23.06 -6.08 3.42
N CYS A 73 -23.60 -6.42 2.25
CA CYS A 73 -22.81 -6.91 1.13
C CYS A 73 -21.81 -5.87 0.63
N LEU A 74 -22.27 -4.62 0.44
CA LEU A 74 -21.41 -3.51 0.06
C LEU A 74 -20.26 -3.32 1.07
N SER A 75 -20.56 -3.46 2.35
CA SER A 75 -19.59 -3.32 3.42
C SER A 75 -18.57 -4.44 3.42
N ALA A 76 -19.02 -5.68 3.26
CA ALA A 76 -18.13 -6.83 3.13
C ALA A 76 -17.18 -6.67 1.92
N MET A 77 -17.67 -6.16 0.79
CA MET A 77 -16.84 -5.87 -0.39
C MET A 77 -15.77 -4.82 -0.10
N LEU A 78 -16.13 -3.74 0.59
CA LEU A 78 -15.19 -2.68 0.96
C LEU A 78 -14.17 -3.14 2.01
N ILE A 79 -14.61 -3.89 3.03
CA ILE A 79 -13.72 -4.49 4.04
C ILE A 79 -12.73 -5.42 3.35
N TRP A 80 -13.21 -6.28 2.46
CA TRP A 80 -12.37 -7.21 1.71
C TRP A 80 -11.33 -6.47 0.84
N SER A 81 -11.72 -5.40 0.15
CA SER A 81 -10.80 -4.58 -0.64
C SER A 81 -9.66 -4.00 0.20
N CYS A 82 -9.96 -3.57 1.42
CA CYS A 82 -8.99 -2.92 2.30
C CYS A 82 -8.20 -3.89 3.19
N ASN A 83 -8.72 -5.08 3.50
CA ASN A 83 -8.17 -5.95 4.55
C ASN A 83 -7.83 -7.37 4.08
N SER A 84 -8.06 -7.70 2.81
CA SER A 84 -7.69 -9.02 2.29
C SER A 84 -6.18 -9.20 2.16
N PHE A 85 -5.74 -10.41 2.46
CA PHE A 85 -4.38 -10.92 2.30
C PHE A 85 -4.32 -11.94 1.15
N GLY A 86 -3.13 -12.52 0.93
CA GLY A 86 -2.92 -13.61 -0.03
C GLY A 86 -3.99 -14.71 0.11
N GLY A 87 -4.51 -15.18 -1.03
CA GLY A 87 -5.60 -16.16 -1.06
C GLY A 87 -7.00 -15.58 -0.76
N GLY A 88 -7.15 -14.25 -0.66
CA GLY A 88 -8.44 -13.59 -0.51
C GLY A 88 -9.03 -13.65 0.91
N ARG A 89 -8.18 -13.89 1.91
CA ARG A 89 -8.58 -14.10 3.31
C ARG A 89 -8.50 -12.80 4.11
N VAL A 90 -9.36 -12.67 5.12
CA VAL A 90 -9.35 -11.55 6.07
C VAL A 90 -9.13 -12.14 7.46
N TYR A 91 -8.20 -11.57 8.23
CA TYR A 91 -7.83 -12.07 9.56
C TYR A 91 -8.12 -10.99 10.60
N ASP A 92 -8.92 -11.31 11.61
CA ASP A 92 -9.28 -10.39 12.69
C ASP A 92 -8.04 -9.70 13.30
N THR A 93 -7.05 -10.48 13.74
CA THR A 93 -5.87 -9.93 14.44
C THR A 93 -4.90 -9.22 13.49
N ILE A 94 -4.52 -9.85 12.37
CA ILE A 94 -3.46 -9.34 11.48
C ILE A 94 -3.96 -8.10 10.70
N SER A 95 -5.26 -8.02 10.37
CA SER A 95 -5.82 -6.84 9.68
C SER A 95 -5.78 -5.56 10.52
N ARG A 96 -5.45 -5.63 11.82
CA ARG A 96 -5.29 -4.44 12.70
C ARG A 96 -3.88 -3.87 12.68
N VAL A 97 -2.93 -4.55 12.06
CA VAL A 97 -1.53 -4.14 12.03
C VAL A 97 -1.34 -3.05 10.98
N ASN A 98 -0.89 -1.87 11.40
CA ASN A 98 -0.73 -0.70 10.53
C ASN A 98 0.43 -0.84 9.55
N HIS A 99 0.44 0.06 8.56
CA HIS A 99 1.48 0.11 7.55
C HIS A 99 2.69 0.95 7.96
N SER A 100 3.89 0.43 7.70
CA SER A 100 5.11 1.22 7.58
C SER A 100 5.86 0.84 6.29
N CYS A 101 6.47 1.81 5.60
CA CYS A 101 7.41 1.53 4.50
C CYS A 101 8.77 1.02 5.02
N ASP A 102 9.00 1.10 6.32
CA ASP A 102 10.12 0.50 7.06
C ASP A 102 9.54 -0.32 8.22
N PRO A 103 9.03 -1.54 7.94
CA PRO A 103 8.28 -2.32 8.91
C PRO A 103 9.20 -3.09 9.87
N ASN A 104 8.71 -3.34 11.09
CA ASN A 104 9.40 -4.17 12.07
C ASN A 104 8.86 -5.61 12.15
N ALA A 105 7.79 -5.91 11.42
CA ALA A 105 7.25 -7.26 11.26
C ALA A 105 6.93 -7.59 9.80
N ALA A 106 6.85 -8.88 9.49
CA ALA A 106 6.45 -9.41 8.20
C ALA A 106 5.39 -10.51 8.36
N VAL A 107 4.54 -10.64 7.34
CA VAL A 107 3.56 -11.73 7.26
C VAL A 107 4.19 -12.90 6.52
N LYS A 108 4.14 -14.08 7.12
CA LYS A 108 4.65 -15.33 6.55
C LYS A 108 3.51 -16.33 6.44
N ASP A 109 3.34 -16.92 5.25
CA ASP A 109 2.43 -18.04 5.06
C ASP A 109 2.95 -19.25 5.87
N THR A 110 2.09 -19.88 6.66
CA THR A 110 2.45 -21.10 7.38
C THR A 110 2.19 -22.29 6.45
N ASP A 111 3.25 -23.04 6.13
CA ASP A 111 3.13 -24.30 5.41
C ASP A 111 2.32 -25.32 6.23
N ALA A 112 1.62 -26.22 5.54
CA ALA A 112 0.72 -27.21 6.15
C ALA A 112 1.42 -28.34 6.93
N ASP A 113 2.74 -28.25 7.13
CA ASP A 113 3.58 -29.33 7.69
C ASP A 113 3.83 -29.21 9.20
N THR A 114 3.24 -28.22 9.88
CA THR A 114 3.19 -28.23 11.35
C THR A 114 1.96 -29.01 11.79
N ASP A 115 2.15 -30.06 12.59
CA ASP A 115 1.18 -31.03 13.13
C ASP A 115 -0.07 -30.47 13.86
N ALA A 116 -0.31 -29.16 13.79
CA ALA A 116 -1.58 -28.53 14.11
C ALA A 116 -2.55 -28.73 12.93
N ASN A 117 -3.33 -29.81 13.01
CA ASN A 117 -4.48 -30.11 12.18
C ASN A 117 -5.27 -28.83 11.79
N ASP A 118 -5.54 -28.66 10.48
CA ASP A 118 -6.25 -27.55 9.80
C ASP A 118 -5.46 -26.30 9.35
N GLY A 119 -4.53 -26.49 8.41
CA GLY A 119 -4.55 -25.72 7.15
C GLY A 119 -3.87 -24.34 7.10
N THR A 120 -3.22 -24.11 5.95
CA THR A 120 -2.72 -22.84 5.39
C THR A 120 -3.13 -21.56 6.15
N GLY A 121 -2.36 -21.15 7.16
CA GLY A 121 -2.55 -19.90 7.91
C GLY A 121 -1.56 -18.82 7.50
N GLN A 122 -1.68 -17.65 8.12
CA GLN A 122 -0.67 -16.60 8.07
C GLN A 122 -0.19 -16.27 9.47
N SER A 123 1.11 -16.10 9.61
CA SER A 123 1.79 -15.75 10.86
C SER A 123 2.46 -14.39 10.73
N LEU A 124 2.52 -13.66 11.84
CA LEU A 124 3.23 -12.39 11.93
C LEU A 124 4.56 -12.66 12.65
N VAL A 125 5.67 -12.36 11.97
CA VAL A 125 7.02 -12.58 12.51
C VAL A 125 7.76 -11.25 12.61
N ALA A 126 8.50 -11.05 13.70
CA ALA A 126 9.38 -9.90 13.84
C ALA A 126 10.55 -10.02 12.85
N VAL A 127 10.86 -8.93 12.14
CA VAL A 127 12.03 -8.83 11.24
C VAL A 127 13.12 -7.91 11.79
N ALA A 128 12.84 -7.26 12.91
CA ALA A 128 13.78 -6.44 13.68
C ALA A 128 13.47 -6.61 15.19
N PRO A 129 14.42 -6.28 16.08
CA PRO A 129 14.15 -6.19 17.51
C PRO A 129 13.03 -5.17 17.80
N ILE A 130 12.00 -5.58 18.55
CA ILE A 130 10.86 -4.73 18.91
C ILE A 130 10.87 -4.50 20.42
N SER A 131 11.03 -3.24 20.84
CA SER A 131 10.98 -2.88 22.26
C SER A 131 9.54 -2.86 22.78
N PRO A 132 9.30 -3.19 24.06
CA PRO A 132 7.96 -3.10 24.64
C PRO A 132 7.32 -1.72 24.45
N GLY A 133 6.05 -1.70 24.06
CA GLY A 133 5.31 -0.46 23.76
C GLY A 133 5.53 0.11 22.36
N THR A 134 6.43 -0.47 21.55
CA THR A 134 6.61 -0.08 20.14
C THR A 134 5.47 -0.64 19.29
N GLU A 135 4.92 0.19 18.40
CA GLU A 135 3.90 -0.25 17.45
C GLU A 135 4.45 -1.30 16.49
N ILE A 136 3.69 -2.39 16.29
CA ILE A 136 4.01 -3.42 15.30
C ILE A 136 3.46 -2.96 13.94
N THR A 137 4.29 -2.98 12.90
CA THR A 137 3.92 -2.51 11.55
C THR A 137 4.37 -3.48 10.47
N ILE A 138 3.61 -3.54 9.37
CA ILE A 138 3.89 -4.37 8.19
C ILE A 138 3.90 -3.55 6.90
N SER A 139 4.45 -4.10 5.82
CA SER A 139 4.35 -3.50 4.49
C SER A 139 3.11 -3.98 3.73
N TYR A 140 2.20 -3.08 3.37
CA TYR A 140 1.05 -3.37 2.49
C TYR A 140 1.41 -3.37 1.01
N LEU A 141 2.64 -2.98 0.66
CA LEU A 141 3.09 -2.80 -0.71
C LEU A 141 3.61 -4.11 -1.33
N GLY A 142 3.83 -5.13 -0.52
CA GLY A 142 4.50 -6.36 -0.92
C GLY A 142 5.99 -6.15 -1.22
N PRO A 143 6.73 -7.23 -1.50
CA PRO A 143 8.19 -7.18 -1.60
C PRO A 143 8.69 -6.28 -2.75
N ARG A 144 8.00 -6.26 -3.90
CA ARG A 144 8.44 -5.51 -5.08
C ARG A 144 8.32 -4.00 -4.92
N LEU A 145 7.20 -3.52 -4.37
CA LEU A 145 6.96 -2.08 -4.23
C LEU A 145 7.56 -1.49 -2.95
N THR A 146 7.92 -2.31 -1.97
CA THR A 146 8.58 -1.84 -0.75
C THR A 146 9.90 -1.14 -1.07
N TYR A 147 10.66 -1.59 -2.06
CA TYR A 147 11.94 -0.97 -2.46
C TYR A 147 11.80 0.09 -3.55
N SER A 148 10.57 0.36 -4.03
CA SER A 148 10.32 1.43 -5.00
C SER A 148 10.43 2.81 -4.37
N GLY A 149 10.54 3.84 -5.21
CA GLY A 149 10.58 5.23 -4.78
C GLY A 149 9.32 5.70 -4.03
N GLY A 150 9.48 6.69 -3.15
CA GLY A 150 8.45 7.26 -2.28
C GLY A 150 7.16 7.63 -3.01
N PRO A 151 7.21 8.36 -4.14
CA PRO A 151 6.02 8.70 -4.90
C PRO A 151 5.22 7.47 -5.37
N ALA A 152 5.91 6.40 -5.81
CA ALA A 152 5.26 5.17 -6.25
C ALA A 152 4.60 4.43 -5.07
N ARG A 153 5.29 4.37 -3.92
CA ARG A 153 4.74 3.80 -2.67
C ARG A 153 3.48 4.52 -2.24
N LEU A 154 3.54 5.86 -2.14
CA LEU A 154 2.41 6.69 -1.72
C LEU A 154 1.23 6.62 -2.70
N ALA A 155 1.49 6.65 -4.01
CA ALA A 155 0.45 6.50 -5.03
C ALA A 155 -0.27 5.16 -4.91
N ARG A 156 0.47 4.07 -4.65
CA ARG A 156 -0.13 2.74 -4.43
C ARG A 156 -1.01 2.74 -3.18
N LEU A 157 -0.53 3.26 -2.05
CA LEU A 157 -1.29 3.29 -0.80
C LEU A 157 -2.56 4.13 -0.90
N ARG A 158 -2.50 5.31 -1.52
CA ARG A 158 -3.69 6.14 -1.77
C ARG A 158 -4.72 5.38 -2.60
N ARG A 159 -4.27 4.74 -3.68
CA ARG A 159 -5.13 3.99 -4.59
C ARG A 159 -5.76 2.75 -3.95
N THR A 160 -5.04 2.02 -3.11
CA THR A 160 -5.52 0.71 -2.60
C THR A 160 -5.99 0.71 -1.16
N LYS A 161 -5.58 1.71 -0.36
CA LYS A 161 -5.82 1.77 1.09
C LYS A 161 -6.31 3.14 1.56
N HIS A 162 -6.40 4.13 0.68
CA HIS A 162 -7.02 5.43 0.93
C HIS A 162 -6.38 6.25 2.06
N PHE A 163 -5.06 6.11 2.25
CA PHE A 163 -4.29 6.96 3.16
C PHE A 163 -2.94 7.34 2.56
N SER A 164 -2.31 8.37 3.13
CA SER A 164 -0.93 8.75 2.83
C SER A 164 -0.03 8.34 4.00
N CYS A 165 1.00 7.54 3.73
CA CYS A 165 1.93 7.10 4.76
C CYS A 165 2.80 8.27 5.25
N ALA A 166 2.97 8.37 6.56
CA ALA A 166 3.84 9.35 7.23
C ALA A 166 4.92 8.67 8.08
N CYS A 167 5.33 7.44 7.73
CA CYS A 167 6.42 6.75 8.42
C CYS A 167 7.76 7.50 8.23
N PRO A 168 8.78 7.27 9.07
CA PRO A 168 10.07 7.96 8.97
C PRO A 168 10.66 7.92 7.56
N ARG A 169 10.61 6.77 6.88
CA ARG A 169 11.10 6.62 5.51
C ARG A 169 10.36 7.46 4.48
N CYS A 170 9.07 7.76 4.69
CA CYS A 170 8.30 8.65 3.81
C CYS A 170 8.49 10.14 4.14
N LEU A 171 8.95 10.47 5.35
CA LEU A 171 9.24 11.85 5.77
C LEU A 171 10.70 12.25 5.50
N SER A 172 11.60 11.28 5.40
CA SER A 172 13.01 11.47 5.06
C SER A 172 13.24 11.49 3.54
N PRO A 173 14.39 12.04 3.07
CA PRO A 173 14.80 11.93 1.66
C PRO A 173 14.81 10.48 1.18
N ASP A 174 14.09 10.21 0.10
CA ASP A 174 13.96 8.86 -0.44
C ASP A 174 15.08 8.53 -1.44
N LEU A 175 16.14 7.89 -0.93
CA LEU A 175 17.29 7.46 -1.73
C LEU A 175 16.91 6.53 -2.88
N ALA A 176 15.82 5.76 -2.76
CA ALA A 176 15.31 4.90 -3.82
C ALA A 176 14.78 5.68 -5.04
N SER A 177 14.44 6.96 -4.87
CA SER A 177 14.07 7.88 -5.95
C SER A 177 15.25 8.74 -6.40
N SER A 178 16.44 8.52 -5.87
CA SER A 178 17.59 9.34 -6.19
C SER A 178 18.03 9.14 -7.65
N VAL A 179 18.40 10.23 -8.29
CA VAL A 179 18.84 10.26 -9.69
C VAL A 179 20.22 10.87 -9.79
N PRO A 180 21.06 10.39 -10.72
CA PRO A 180 22.36 10.98 -10.97
C PRO A 180 22.19 12.41 -11.49
N CYS A 181 22.81 13.38 -10.81
CA CYS A 181 22.81 14.78 -11.26
C CYS A 181 23.43 14.88 -12.66
N PRO A 182 22.84 15.62 -13.60
CA PRO A 182 23.43 15.78 -14.94
C PRO A 182 24.73 16.59 -14.94
N SER A 183 24.99 17.39 -13.90
CA SER A 183 26.14 18.32 -13.87
C SER A 183 27.30 17.84 -13.01
N CYS A 184 27.04 17.28 -11.82
CA CYS A 184 28.09 16.91 -10.87
C CYS A 184 28.32 15.41 -10.72
N HIS A 185 27.44 14.56 -11.24
CA HIS A 185 27.65 13.12 -11.15
C HIS A 185 28.79 12.73 -12.11
N PRO A 186 29.80 11.97 -11.67
CA PRO A 186 30.99 11.62 -12.47
C PRO A 186 30.70 10.63 -13.61
N ARG A 187 29.44 10.50 -14.02
CA ARG A 187 29.07 9.65 -15.15
C ARG A 187 29.49 10.32 -16.45
N THR A 188 30.07 9.52 -17.34
CA THR A 188 30.33 9.92 -18.71
C THR A 188 29.24 9.27 -19.58
N ASN A 189 28.34 10.07 -20.15
CA ASN A 189 27.14 9.60 -20.85
C ASN A 189 26.21 8.72 -19.96
N ARG A 190 26.09 7.43 -20.30
CA ARG A 190 25.28 6.43 -19.56
C ARG A 190 26.13 5.52 -18.66
N ARG A 191 27.43 5.77 -18.55
CA ARG A 191 28.36 4.90 -17.82
C ARG A 191 28.95 5.67 -16.64
N LEU A 192 29.02 5.00 -15.50
CA LEU A 192 29.89 5.39 -14.40
C LEU A 192 31.23 4.70 -14.63
N ASP A 193 32.32 5.35 -14.26
CA ASP A 193 33.63 4.70 -14.27
C ASP A 193 33.61 3.48 -13.34
N GLU A 194 34.30 2.39 -13.70
CA GLU A 194 34.27 1.15 -12.91
C GLU A 194 34.87 1.34 -11.52
N GLU A 195 35.95 2.13 -11.40
CA GLU A 195 36.57 2.42 -10.09
C GLU A 195 35.59 3.14 -9.17
N VAL A 196 34.80 4.05 -9.76
CA VAL A 196 33.79 4.84 -9.06
C VAL A 196 32.52 4.02 -8.75
N MET A 197 32.20 3.01 -9.57
CA MET A 197 31.02 2.16 -9.39
C MET A 197 31.19 1.18 -8.20
N TYR A 198 32.42 0.77 -7.92
CA TYR A 198 32.76 -0.12 -6.81
C TYR A 198 33.44 0.62 -5.64
N ASP A 199 33.41 1.95 -5.65
CA ASP A 199 33.94 2.75 -4.56
C ASP A 199 32.94 2.76 -3.38
N ASP A 200 33.30 2.03 -2.33
CA ASP A 200 32.53 1.95 -1.08
C ASP A 200 32.65 3.24 -0.24
N ASP A 201 33.57 4.16 -0.56
CA ASP A 201 33.80 5.39 0.20
C ASP A 201 32.72 6.46 -0.03
N GLY A 202 31.72 6.17 -0.87
CA GLY A 202 30.59 7.07 -1.11
C GLY A 202 31.00 8.34 -1.86
N ALA A 203 32.04 8.26 -2.70
CA ALA A 203 32.53 9.39 -3.50
C ALA A 203 31.48 9.98 -4.45
N VAL A 204 30.41 9.22 -4.73
CA VAL A 204 29.31 9.62 -5.61
C VAL A 204 28.04 9.91 -4.84
N GLU A 205 27.54 11.13 -4.97
CA GLU A 205 26.26 11.53 -4.41
C GLU A 205 25.17 11.62 -5.49
N TYR A 206 23.97 11.15 -5.13
CA TYR A 206 22.79 11.20 -5.99
C TYR A 206 21.85 12.34 -5.55
N ALA A 207 21.17 12.97 -6.50
CA ALA A 207 20.16 13.97 -6.17
C ALA A 207 18.85 13.27 -5.78
N CYS A 208 18.26 13.64 -4.64
CA CYS A 208 16.97 13.11 -4.20
C CYS A 208 15.84 14.08 -4.57
N PRO A 209 14.90 13.70 -5.46
CA PRO A 209 13.70 14.50 -5.70
C PRO A 209 12.85 14.63 -4.44
N LYS A 210 12.56 15.89 -4.08
CA LYS A 210 11.54 16.31 -3.09
C LYS A 210 10.23 15.57 -3.32
N ASP A 211 9.67 15.90 -4.47
CA ASP A 211 8.43 15.40 -5.04
C ASP A 211 8.52 15.61 -6.56
N ALA A 212 7.60 15.04 -7.36
CA ALA A 212 7.46 15.39 -8.78
C ALA A 212 7.03 16.86 -9.02
N ARG A 213 7.01 17.72 -7.99
CA ARG A 213 6.56 19.13 -8.05
C ARG A 213 7.31 20.08 -7.10
N SER A 214 8.28 19.60 -6.32
CA SER A 214 8.97 20.43 -5.31
C SER A 214 10.49 20.29 -5.41
N ALA A 215 11.17 21.36 -4.98
CA ALA A 215 12.53 21.65 -5.37
C ALA A 215 13.53 20.52 -5.08
N THR A 216 14.17 20.06 -6.15
CA THR A 216 15.27 19.09 -6.10
C THR A 216 16.54 19.81 -5.65
N ARG A 217 17.09 19.47 -4.47
CA ARG A 217 18.47 19.85 -4.13
C ARG A 217 19.36 18.61 -4.23
N CYS A 218 20.48 18.75 -4.92
CA CYS A 218 21.58 17.80 -4.81
C CYS A 218 22.05 17.73 -3.34
N VAL A 219 22.39 16.54 -2.85
CA VAL A 219 22.79 16.29 -1.44
C VAL A 219 24.00 17.14 -1.03
N ARG A 220 24.90 17.48 -1.97
CA ARG A 220 26.03 18.39 -1.71
C ARG A 220 25.65 19.82 -1.33
N GLY A 221 24.42 20.28 -1.54
CA GLY A 221 23.95 21.59 -1.08
C GLY A 221 24.80 22.81 -1.50
N ARG A 222 25.79 22.65 -2.38
CA ARG A 222 26.77 23.67 -2.77
C ARG A 222 27.03 23.55 -4.27
N GLU A 223 26.95 24.69 -4.94
CA GLU A 223 27.69 25.04 -6.17
C GLU A 223 27.27 24.40 -7.50
N CYS A 224 26.19 23.63 -7.60
CA CYS A 224 25.61 23.35 -8.92
C CYS A 224 24.67 24.50 -9.32
N GLY A 225 25.16 25.43 -10.15
CA GLY A 225 24.40 26.58 -10.69
C GLY A 225 23.17 26.20 -11.55
N GLU A 226 22.74 27.09 -12.45
CA GLU A 226 21.45 27.02 -13.19
C GLU A 226 21.10 25.67 -13.88
N ALA A 227 22.08 24.79 -14.13
CA ALA A 227 21.87 23.45 -14.71
C ALA A 227 21.22 22.43 -13.75
N CYS A 228 21.21 22.70 -12.43
CA CYS A 228 20.54 21.89 -11.42
C CYS A 228 19.24 22.54 -10.93
N THR A 229 18.65 23.44 -11.73
CA THR A 229 17.33 24.01 -11.48
C THR A 229 16.25 22.93 -11.56
N ASP A 230 15.14 23.16 -10.87
CA ASP A 230 13.96 22.27 -10.89
C ASP A 230 13.53 21.90 -12.30
N ALA A 231 13.69 22.81 -13.29
CA ALA A 231 13.39 22.55 -14.70
C ALA A 231 14.24 21.41 -15.31
N GLY A 232 15.53 21.33 -14.99
CA GLY A 232 16.45 20.31 -15.54
C GLY A 232 16.19 18.90 -14.99
N LEU A 233 15.91 18.80 -13.68
CA LEU A 233 15.58 17.54 -13.02
C LEU A 233 14.14 17.11 -13.30
N MET A 234 13.19 18.05 -13.36
CA MET A 234 11.83 17.76 -13.83
C MET A 234 11.82 17.29 -15.28
N GLY A 235 12.64 17.89 -16.16
CA GLY A 235 12.83 17.39 -17.52
C GLY A 235 13.39 15.97 -17.57
N LEU A 236 14.26 15.58 -16.63
CA LEU A 236 14.74 14.20 -16.50
C LEU A 236 13.62 13.27 -16.02
N CYS A 237 12.87 13.64 -14.98
CA CYS A 237 11.74 12.88 -14.47
C CYS A 237 10.64 12.68 -15.53
N ASN A 238 10.32 13.72 -16.31
CA ASN A 238 9.35 13.64 -17.40
C ASN A 238 9.82 12.70 -18.51
N ARG A 239 11.09 12.82 -18.95
CA ARG A 239 11.67 11.90 -19.95
C ARG A 239 11.72 10.44 -19.47
N ILE A 240 11.92 10.22 -18.17
CA ILE A 240 11.83 8.87 -17.58
C ILE A 240 10.37 8.40 -17.60
N GLY A 241 9.43 9.23 -17.17
CA GLY A 241 8.00 8.94 -17.16
C GLY A 241 7.45 8.60 -18.54
N GLU A 242 7.77 9.38 -19.57
CA GLU A 242 7.36 9.15 -20.96
C GLU A 242 7.91 7.81 -21.50
N LYS A 243 9.17 7.49 -21.19
CA LYS A 243 9.78 6.21 -21.59
C LYS A 243 9.23 4.99 -20.86
N CYS A 244 8.70 5.18 -19.65
CA CYS A 244 8.03 4.14 -18.89
C CYS A 244 6.56 3.96 -19.30
N ALA A 245 5.89 5.02 -19.77
CA ALA A 245 4.50 4.97 -20.23
C ALA A 245 4.36 4.46 -21.68
N GLY A 246 5.43 4.54 -22.48
CA GLY A 246 5.47 4.05 -23.86
C GLY A 246 5.82 2.56 -24.03
N ARG A 247 5.67 1.74 -22.99
CA ARG A 247 5.85 0.27 -23.03
C ARG A 247 4.62 -0.45 -22.52
#